data_AF-A0A498DIN9-F1
#
_entry.id   AF-A0A498DIN9-F1
#
_cell.length_a   1.000
_cell.length_b   1.000
_cell.length_c   1.000
_cell.angle_alpha   90.00
_cell.angle_beta   90.00
_cell.angle_gamma   90.00
#
_symmetry.space_group_name_H-M   'P 1'
#
loop_
_entity.id
_entity.type
_entity.pdbx_description
1 polymer ?
#
loop_
_entity_poly.entity_id
_entity_poly.type
_entity_poly.pdbx_seq_one_letter_code
_entity_poly.pdbx_strand_id
1 'polypeptide(L)'
;MILAILIVNDNRGDGMQALQLSKDDMGDKSQQLKEELLGIIDRQDINTLFQPVFDLGDHSIFAYEALSRGPVDSELFNPERLFEIAYHHQLASELDYLCRRKAVENFVNRNISGKLALNICPSVLVNMNFRSGRTLQMLQEVGLSSDRVILELTEHQQTDIASLKQAVNYYRDLGFSIAMDDLSAGYSNLRLLAELQPDYLKLDKFFVSGVKADCVEAEFVKLITDLAARVGCKVIAEGVESADDLMFIQRMDIAFGQGYLLGMPQQEAIEHIPDVLLETSDKLLLNSGLAANSNIDARIQCNIERIGSLQLDRTDACFATDKLTSVLNTFQSNPELLALPVLENGKVVGAIIRDALLNEFSKPYAHSLYNRAPVSKLMLKDPLIVQVEDSLSDASQMATSRSYNLVYCPIIVCDGERYIGMLSIRKLLEKITQTQVVHALHSNPLTSLPGNVRIASEIQERIDKKATFVLSYFDLDNFKAFNDKYGFERGDKMICLVAELLRKTALKKDFVGHIGGDDFVMILSGAEWEQRVWSMLQSFTEKSQLLYNDHERELGFIESTDRLGHIREFAMASLSVSATICSPGKFKSHLEASEVIATIKHESKKLEGNSMIVDRRKC
;
A
#
# COMPACT_ATOMS: atom_id res chain seq x y z
N MET A 1 20.05 -1.88 17.59
CA MET A 1 18.88 -2.68 17.19
C MET A 1 18.95 -2.80 15.67
N ILE A 2 19.76 -3.72 15.17
CA ILE A 2 20.30 -3.75 13.79
C ILE A 2 20.06 -5.16 13.20
N LEU A 3 18.84 -5.68 13.34
CA LEU A 3 18.46 -7.01 12.85
C LEU A 3 16.94 -7.10 12.66
N ALA A 4 16.48 -6.76 11.45
CA ALA A 4 15.28 -7.26 10.77
C ALA A 4 15.14 -6.54 9.42
N ILE A 5 14.89 -7.28 8.32
CA ILE A 5 14.61 -6.81 6.94
C ILE A 5 15.83 -6.15 6.26
N LEU A 6 16.50 -6.66 5.22
CA LEU A 6 16.52 -7.93 4.45
C LEU A 6 15.24 -8.41 3.74
N ILE A 7 15.22 -8.23 2.41
CA ILE A 7 14.88 -9.16 1.29
C ILE A 7 14.87 -8.28 0.01
N VAL A 8 15.88 -8.29 -0.87
CA VAL A 8 16.00 -8.93 -2.22
C VAL A 8 17.37 -8.45 -2.78
N ASN A 9 18.27 -9.19 -3.46
CA ASN A 9 18.24 -10.55 -4.05
C ASN A 9 19.67 -11.19 -4.07
N ASP A 10 19.80 -12.48 -3.76
CA ASP A 10 20.54 -13.47 -4.59
C ASP A 10 20.13 -14.89 -4.16
N ASN A 11 19.87 -15.75 -5.13
CA ASN A 11 19.26 -17.06 -4.91
C ASN A 11 20.25 -18.18 -5.29
N ARG A 12 21.26 -18.36 -4.45
CA ARG A 12 22.12 -19.57 -4.44
C ARG A 12 22.23 -20.11 -3.04
N GLY A 13 21.48 -21.18 -2.77
CA GLY A 13 21.59 -21.90 -1.51
C GLY A 13 22.87 -22.73 -1.46
N ASP A 14 23.69 -22.50 -0.45
CA ASP A 14 24.45 -23.57 0.20
C ASP A 14 24.92 -23.18 1.62
N GLY A 15 24.85 -24.14 2.54
CA GLY A 15 25.67 -24.20 3.77
C GLY A 15 25.69 -23.00 4.74
N MET A 16 24.67 -22.85 5.59
CA MET A 16 24.82 -22.07 6.83
C MET A 16 25.70 -22.84 7.85
N GLN A 17 27.02 -22.77 7.70
CA GLN A 17 27.97 -23.36 8.66
C GLN A 17 29.14 -22.43 8.97
N ALA A 18 29.19 -22.01 10.24
CA ALA A 18 30.30 -21.37 10.95
C ALA A 18 30.84 -20.01 10.43
N LEU A 19 30.75 -18.99 11.28
CA LEU A 19 31.93 -18.22 11.74
C LEU A 19 31.58 -17.41 13.00
N GLN A 20 31.89 -17.96 14.18
CA GLN A 20 32.02 -17.17 15.40
C GLN A 20 33.35 -16.40 15.33
N LEU A 21 33.35 -15.27 14.64
CA LEU A 21 34.48 -14.33 14.71
C LEU A 21 34.41 -13.53 16.01
N SER A 22 35.57 -13.29 16.60
CA SER A 22 35.71 -12.55 17.84
C SER A 22 35.40 -11.05 17.62
N LYS A 23 35.13 -10.31 18.71
CA LYS A 23 34.94 -8.85 18.61
C LYS A 23 36.20 -8.11 18.14
N ASP A 24 37.38 -8.74 18.30
CA ASP A 24 38.66 -8.15 17.94
C ASP A 24 38.94 -8.31 16.44
N ASP A 25 38.62 -9.48 15.83
CA ASP A 25 38.71 -9.71 14.37
C ASP A 25 37.83 -8.72 13.56
N MET A 26 36.64 -8.41 14.08
CA MET A 26 35.70 -7.47 13.45
C MET A 26 36.25 -6.04 13.37
N GLY A 27 37.09 -5.64 14.33
CA GLY A 27 37.75 -4.34 14.32
C GLY A 27 38.83 -4.25 13.23
N ASP A 28 39.68 -5.26 13.14
CA ASP A 28 40.81 -5.29 12.22
C ASP A 28 40.35 -5.37 10.75
N LYS A 29 39.36 -6.22 10.44
CA LYS A 29 38.78 -6.29 9.09
C LYS A 29 38.08 -4.98 8.68
N SER A 30 37.40 -4.31 9.61
CA SER A 30 36.76 -3.01 9.35
C SER A 30 37.77 -1.89 9.08
N GLN A 31 38.95 -1.97 9.68
CA GLN A 31 40.06 -1.04 9.42
C GLN A 31 40.76 -1.35 8.08
N GLN A 32 40.95 -2.63 7.72
CA GLN A 32 41.47 -3.02 6.41
C GLN A 32 40.59 -2.52 5.25
N LEU A 33 39.27 -2.71 5.36
CA LEU A 33 38.31 -2.22 4.34
C LEU A 33 38.27 -0.68 4.25
N LYS A 34 38.60 0.04 5.34
CA LYS A 34 38.75 1.50 5.31
C LYS A 34 39.97 1.93 4.48
N GLU A 35 41.10 1.27 4.67
CA GLU A 35 42.33 1.57 3.93
C GLU A 35 42.18 1.25 2.45
N GLU A 36 41.45 0.18 2.12
CA GLU A 36 41.05 -0.13 0.76
C GLU A 36 40.14 0.95 0.15
N LEU A 37 39.09 1.38 0.88
CA LEU A 37 38.19 2.46 0.46
C LEU A 37 38.93 3.79 0.22
N LEU A 38 39.86 4.16 1.11
CA LEU A 38 40.71 5.34 0.91
C LEU A 38 41.55 5.20 -0.36
N GLY A 39 42.12 4.01 -0.60
CA GLY A 39 42.83 3.71 -1.84
C GLY A 39 41.96 3.81 -3.09
N ILE A 40 40.69 3.36 -3.03
CA ILE A 40 39.70 3.50 -4.12
C ILE A 40 39.40 4.99 -4.38
N ILE A 41 39.24 5.79 -3.32
CA ILE A 41 38.96 7.24 -3.45
C ILE A 41 40.16 7.98 -4.06
N ASP A 42 41.37 7.71 -3.57
CA ASP A 42 42.61 8.37 -4.04
C ASP A 42 42.95 8.00 -5.49
N ARG A 43 42.83 6.72 -5.86
CA ARG A 43 43.08 6.26 -7.24
C ARG A 43 41.90 6.50 -8.19
N GLN A 44 40.73 6.81 -7.65
CA GLN A 44 39.47 6.98 -8.36
C GLN A 44 38.93 5.69 -9.02
N ASP A 45 39.15 4.53 -8.39
CA ASP A 45 38.82 3.19 -8.89
C ASP A 45 37.31 2.86 -8.77
N ILE A 46 36.45 3.72 -9.33
CA ILE A 46 34.99 3.51 -9.40
C ILE A 46 34.58 3.26 -10.85
N ASN A 47 33.93 2.13 -11.07
CA ASN A 47 33.32 1.74 -12.33
C ASN A 47 31.87 2.24 -12.39
N THR A 48 31.39 2.60 -13.59
CA THR A 48 29.98 2.93 -13.84
C THR A 48 29.37 1.90 -14.78
N LEU A 49 28.21 1.38 -14.40
CA LEU A 49 27.29 0.68 -15.29
C LEU A 49 26.11 1.61 -15.59
N PHE A 50 25.57 1.54 -16.79
CA PHE A 50 24.37 2.26 -17.22
C PHE A 50 23.25 1.25 -17.43
N GLN A 51 22.08 1.51 -16.82
CA GLN A 51 20.86 0.76 -17.10
C GLN A 51 19.85 1.67 -17.80
N PRO A 52 19.29 1.28 -18.97
CA PRO A 52 18.33 2.11 -19.68
C PRO A 52 16.97 2.17 -18.98
N VAL A 53 16.36 3.35 -19.04
CA VAL A 53 14.97 3.63 -18.69
C VAL A 53 14.25 4.01 -19.98
N PHE A 54 13.19 3.27 -20.32
CA PHE A 54 12.43 3.46 -21.56
C PHE A 54 11.17 4.30 -21.31
N ASP A 55 10.82 5.15 -22.27
CA ASP A 55 9.47 5.72 -22.39
C ASP A 55 8.58 4.68 -23.08
N LEU A 56 7.49 4.32 -22.41
CA LEU A 56 6.60 3.24 -22.84
C LEU A 56 5.54 3.73 -23.84
N GLY A 57 5.43 5.04 -24.06
CA GLY A 57 4.47 5.66 -24.98
C GLY A 57 5.05 5.95 -26.36
N ASP A 58 6.31 6.38 -26.45
CA ASP A 58 7.02 6.59 -27.73
C ASP A 58 8.05 5.49 -28.08
N HIS A 59 8.24 4.53 -27.18
CA HIS A 59 9.19 3.42 -27.25
C HIS A 59 10.66 3.87 -27.40
N SER A 60 11.02 5.07 -26.93
CA SER A 60 12.40 5.56 -26.93
C SER A 60 13.14 5.27 -25.63
N ILE A 61 14.47 5.41 -25.64
CA ILE A 61 15.27 5.43 -24.42
C ILE A 61 15.23 6.84 -23.84
N PHE A 62 14.58 6.97 -22.70
CA PHE A 62 14.38 8.23 -22.00
C PHE A 62 15.62 8.64 -21.19
N ALA A 63 16.18 7.71 -20.42
CA ALA A 63 17.31 7.96 -19.52
C ALA A 63 18.19 6.72 -19.32
N TYR A 64 19.32 6.91 -18.64
CA TYR A 64 20.17 5.85 -18.13
C TYR A 64 20.51 6.10 -16.66
N GLU A 65 20.22 5.13 -15.80
CA GLU A 65 20.67 5.17 -14.40
C GLU A 65 22.15 4.76 -14.30
N ALA A 66 22.95 5.60 -13.63
CA ALA A 66 24.37 5.35 -13.41
C ALA A 66 24.63 4.59 -12.10
N LEU A 67 24.82 3.29 -12.22
CA LEU A 67 25.05 2.36 -11.14
C LEU A 67 26.55 2.21 -10.87
N SER A 68 27.00 2.75 -9.74
CA SER A 68 28.42 2.71 -9.34
C SER A 68 28.83 1.34 -8.79
N ARG A 69 30.05 0.91 -9.09
CA ARG A 69 30.68 -0.34 -8.59
C ARG A 69 32.12 -0.07 -8.20
N GLY A 70 32.61 -0.73 -7.16
CA GLY A 70 34.04 -0.70 -6.82
C GLY A 70 34.91 -1.52 -7.78
N PRO A 71 36.16 -1.82 -7.38
CA PRO A 71 37.03 -2.75 -8.10
C PRO A 71 36.42 -4.16 -8.17
N VAL A 72 36.55 -4.86 -9.29
CA VAL A 72 35.91 -6.18 -9.53
C VAL A 72 36.37 -7.26 -8.55
N ASP A 73 37.65 -7.24 -8.16
CA ASP A 73 38.26 -8.25 -7.28
C ASP A 73 38.19 -7.90 -5.78
N SER A 74 37.21 -7.07 -5.36
CA SER A 74 37.09 -6.52 -4.01
C SER A 74 35.75 -6.83 -3.34
N GLU A 75 35.71 -6.98 -2.01
CA GLU A 75 34.46 -6.96 -1.22
C GLU A 75 33.68 -5.65 -1.42
N LEU A 76 34.38 -4.57 -1.79
CA LEU A 76 33.81 -3.25 -2.08
C LEU A 76 33.32 -3.10 -3.53
N PHE A 77 33.30 -4.17 -4.34
CA PHE A 77 32.62 -4.19 -5.64
C PHE A 77 31.11 -3.89 -5.48
N ASN A 78 30.48 -4.50 -4.47
CA ASN A 78 29.07 -4.30 -4.14
C ASN A 78 28.86 -2.87 -3.58
N PRO A 79 27.98 -2.05 -4.19
CA PRO A 79 27.74 -0.68 -3.73
C PRO A 79 27.21 -0.61 -2.29
N GLU A 80 26.40 -1.58 -1.83
CA GLU A 80 25.89 -1.62 -0.45
C GLU A 80 27.06 -1.63 0.54
N ARG A 81 28.01 -2.57 0.34
CA ARG A 81 29.17 -2.74 1.21
C ARG A 81 30.13 -1.55 1.11
N LEU A 82 30.31 -1.01 -0.09
CA LEU A 82 31.10 0.19 -0.36
C LEU A 82 30.58 1.41 0.42
N PHE A 83 29.27 1.69 0.36
CA PHE A 83 28.65 2.80 1.06
C PHE A 83 28.49 2.55 2.56
N GLU A 84 28.28 1.30 3.03
CA GLU A 84 28.27 0.93 4.45
C GLU A 84 29.61 1.30 5.12
N ILE A 85 30.73 0.87 4.54
CA ILE A 85 32.08 1.19 5.04
C ILE A 85 32.34 2.71 4.96
N ALA A 86 31.93 3.37 3.88
CA ALA A 86 32.09 4.82 3.74
C ALA A 86 31.30 5.60 4.80
N TYR A 87 30.08 5.16 5.14
CA TYR A 87 29.27 5.76 6.19
C TYR A 87 29.90 5.58 7.58
N HIS A 88 30.33 4.35 7.92
CA HIS A 88 30.98 4.07 9.20
C HIS A 88 32.26 4.88 9.44
N HIS A 89 33.01 5.19 8.38
CA HIS A 89 34.27 5.93 8.45
C HIS A 89 34.16 7.41 8.05
N GLN A 90 32.94 7.94 7.87
CA GLN A 90 32.66 9.35 7.53
C GLN A 90 33.22 9.82 6.17
N LEU A 91 33.38 8.91 5.21
CA LEU A 91 33.89 9.12 3.85
C LEU A 91 32.77 9.14 2.78
N ALA A 92 31.51 9.07 3.20
CA ALA A 92 30.36 8.95 2.29
C ALA A 92 30.19 10.13 1.33
N SER A 93 30.59 11.35 1.73
CA SER A 93 30.46 12.55 0.88
C SER A 93 31.53 12.59 -0.22
N GLU A 94 32.74 12.14 0.10
CA GLU A 94 33.87 12.00 -0.82
C GLU A 94 33.60 10.90 -1.84
N LEU A 95 33.05 9.76 -1.40
CA LEU A 95 32.63 8.66 -2.26
C LEU A 95 31.47 9.05 -3.18
N ASP A 96 30.38 9.64 -2.65
CA ASP A 96 29.24 10.14 -3.43
C ASP A 96 29.69 11.11 -4.54
N TYR A 97 30.60 12.04 -4.22
CA TYR A 97 31.17 12.96 -5.20
C TYR A 97 31.99 12.23 -6.28
N LEU A 98 32.81 11.24 -5.91
CA LEU A 98 33.60 10.44 -6.85
C LEU A 98 32.70 9.61 -7.77
N CYS A 99 31.68 8.94 -7.23
CA CYS A 99 30.70 8.15 -7.97
C CYS A 99 29.99 9.00 -9.03
N ARG A 100 29.45 10.17 -8.65
CA ARG A 100 28.80 11.10 -9.59
C ARG A 100 29.76 11.64 -10.63
N ARG A 101 31.01 11.94 -10.27
CA ARG A 101 32.04 12.36 -11.22
C ARG A 101 32.34 11.28 -12.26
N LYS A 102 32.55 10.03 -11.84
CA LYS A 102 32.80 8.93 -12.80
C LYS A 102 31.59 8.63 -13.66
N ALA A 103 30.38 8.72 -13.12
CA ALA A 103 29.17 8.60 -13.92
C ALA A 103 29.08 9.67 -15.03
N VAL A 104 29.30 10.94 -14.68
CA VAL A 104 29.30 12.08 -15.62
C VAL A 104 30.42 11.98 -16.65
N GLU A 105 31.66 11.72 -16.22
CA GLU A 105 32.81 11.52 -17.12
C GLU A 105 32.55 10.37 -18.10
N ASN A 106 32.10 9.21 -17.62
CA ASN A 106 31.83 8.04 -18.45
C ASN A 106 30.67 8.28 -19.43
N PHE A 107 29.61 8.97 -19.00
CA PHE A 107 28.46 9.26 -19.85
C PHE A 107 28.80 10.16 -21.03
N VAL A 108 29.59 11.22 -20.79
CA VAL A 108 30.06 12.12 -21.86
C VAL A 108 31.09 11.46 -22.75
N ASN A 109 32.09 10.75 -22.18
CA ASN A 109 33.15 10.08 -22.96
C ASN A 109 32.61 9.00 -23.90
N ARG A 110 31.49 8.36 -23.52
CA ARG A 110 30.78 7.36 -24.31
C ARG A 110 29.73 7.96 -25.27
N ASN A 111 29.54 9.28 -25.24
CA ASN A 111 28.58 10.02 -26.07
C ASN A 111 27.12 9.50 -25.96
N ILE A 112 26.72 9.05 -24.75
CA ILE A 112 25.41 8.43 -24.52
C ILE A 112 24.29 9.48 -24.74
N SER A 113 23.18 9.04 -25.35
CA SER A 113 21.98 9.85 -25.61
C SER A 113 21.04 9.90 -24.38
N GLY A 114 19.84 10.49 -24.51
CA GLY A 114 18.86 10.56 -23.39
C GLY A 114 19.31 11.40 -22.18
N LYS A 115 18.72 11.15 -21.01
CA LYS A 115 19.14 11.74 -19.72
C LYS A 115 20.07 10.80 -18.93
N LEU A 116 20.84 11.37 -18.01
CA LEU A 116 21.69 10.67 -17.02
C LEU A 116 21.03 10.78 -15.64
N ALA A 117 20.63 9.64 -15.06
CA ALA A 117 20.15 9.56 -13.69
C ALA A 117 21.31 9.30 -12.72
N LEU A 118 21.41 10.14 -11.68
CA LEU A 118 22.46 10.12 -10.66
C LEU A 118 21.86 10.02 -9.27
N ASN A 119 22.10 8.89 -8.61
CA ASN A 119 21.86 8.71 -7.19
C ASN A 119 22.59 9.77 -6.34
N ILE A 120 21.88 10.36 -5.36
CA ILE A 120 22.44 11.36 -4.44
C ILE A 120 21.82 11.29 -3.04
N CYS A 121 22.68 11.34 -2.02
CA CYS A 121 22.24 11.40 -0.63
C CYS A 121 21.61 12.78 -0.29
N PRO A 122 20.40 12.84 0.31
CA PRO A 122 19.74 14.12 0.68
C PRO A 122 20.58 15.05 1.59
N SER A 123 21.45 14.51 2.44
CA SER A 123 22.35 15.30 3.28
C SER A 123 23.47 16.02 2.50
N VAL A 124 23.91 15.45 1.36
CA VAL A 124 24.88 16.09 0.46
C VAL A 124 24.23 17.28 -0.26
N LEU A 125 22.94 17.21 -0.58
CA LEU A 125 22.17 18.34 -1.15
C LEU A 125 21.96 19.48 -0.15
N VAL A 126 21.71 19.16 1.12
CA VAL A 126 21.35 20.16 2.14
C VAL A 126 22.56 20.88 2.76
N ASN A 127 23.70 20.21 2.87
CA ASN A 127 24.88 20.73 3.55
C ASN A 127 25.40 22.03 2.87
N MET A 128 25.51 23.12 3.63
CA MET A 128 25.90 24.44 3.10
C MET A 128 27.30 24.49 2.48
N ASN A 129 28.21 23.56 2.84
CA ASN A 129 29.51 23.44 2.17
C ASN A 129 29.39 22.86 0.74
N PHE A 130 28.30 22.15 0.44
CA PHE A 130 28.01 21.48 -0.83
C PHE A 130 26.99 22.24 -1.70
N ARG A 131 26.29 23.24 -1.15
CA ARG A 131 25.63 24.33 -1.90
C ARG A 131 26.60 25.13 -2.81
N SER A 132 27.90 24.83 -2.77
CA SER A 132 28.97 25.37 -3.61
C SER A 132 28.88 24.98 -5.10
N GLY A 133 27.83 24.28 -5.54
CA GLY A 133 27.59 24.02 -6.96
C GLY A 133 28.52 22.99 -7.60
N ARG A 134 29.24 22.16 -6.81
CA ARG A 134 30.21 21.17 -7.30
C ARG A 134 29.67 20.25 -8.41
N THR A 135 28.39 19.87 -8.33
CA THR A 135 27.74 19.07 -9.38
C THR A 135 27.61 19.87 -10.68
N LEU A 136 27.16 21.12 -10.61
CA LEU A 136 27.06 22.00 -11.77
C LEU A 136 28.46 22.30 -12.36
N GLN A 137 29.46 22.53 -11.51
CA GLN A 137 30.85 22.74 -11.94
C GLN A 137 31.39 21.51 -12.69
N MET A 138 31.20 20.30 -12.14
CA MET A 138 31.56 19.04 -12.78
C MET A 138 30.87 18.86 -14.15
N LEU A 139 29.58 19.19 -14.24
CA LEU A 139 28.86 19.18 -15.53
C LEU A 139 29.44 20.20 -16.53
N GLN A 140 29.77 21.41 -16.07
CA GLN A 140 30.39 22.46 -16.89
C GLN A 140 31.80 22.08 -17.37
N GLU A 141 32.60 21.38 -16.55
CA GLU A 141 33.95 20.91 -16.88
C GLU A 141 33.94 19.89 -18.03
N VAL A 142 32.90 19.05 -18.13
CA VAL A 142 32.73 18.08 -19.23
C VAL A 142 31.79 18.55 -20.35
N GLY A 143 31.14 19.71 -20.20
CA GLY A 143 30.19 20.25 -21.18
C GLY A 143 28.82 19.55 -21.22
N LEU A 144 28.41 18.85 -20.16
CA LEU A 144 27.08 18.25 -20.05
C LEU A 144 26.09 19.29 -19.52
N SER A 145 24.90 19.39 -20.14
CA SER A 145 23.86 20.33 -19.68
C SER A 145 23.05 19.73 -18.53
N SER A 146 22.63 20.56 -17.57
CA SER A 146 21.91 20.13 -16.37
C SER A 146 20.50 19.59 -16.65
N ASP A 147 19.83 20.03 -17.71
CA ASP A 147 18.54 19.48 -18.17
C ASP A 147 18.62 18.02 -18.64
N ARG A 148 19.82 17.56 -19.00
CA ARG A 148 20.11 16.15 -19.27
C ARG A 148 20.37 15.32 -18.01
N VAL A 149 20.26 15.89 -16.80
CA VAL A 149 20.56 15.18 -15.55
C VAL A 149 19.32 15.07 -14.65
N ILE A 150 19.06 13.85 -14.18
CA ILE A 150 18.08 13.54 -13.15
C ILE A 150 18.84 13.25 -11.86
N LEU A 151 18.45 13.87 -10.75
CA LEU A 151 19.00 13.59 -9.42
C LEU A 151 18.03 12.70 -8.65
N GLU A 152 18.46 11.50 -8.29
CA GLU A 152 17.63 10.50 -7.61
C GLU A 152 17.88 10.54 -6.10
N LEU A 153 16.84 10.85 -5.33
CA LEU A 153 16.92 11.03 -3.88
C LEU A 153 16.76 9.70 -3.15
N THR A 154 17.84 9.19 -2.55
CA THR A 154 17.84 7.92 -1.82
C THR A 154 17.24 8.03 -0.41
N GLU A 155 16.57 6.98 0.08
CA GLU A 155 15.60 7.05 1.21
C GLU A 155 16.20 7.25 2.63
N HIS A 156 17.53 7.23 2.80
CA HIS A 156 18.11 6.74 4.07
C HIS A 156 18.62 7.77 5.11
N GLN A 157 18.25 9.05 5.05
CA GLN A 157 18.66 10.00 6.11
C GLN A 157 17.56 10.99 6.56
N GLN A 158 17.37 11.09 7.88
CA GLN A 158 16.54 12.10 8.53
C GLN A 158 17.07 13.51 8.26
N THR A 159 16.60 14.10 7.16
CA THR A 159 16.96 15.44 6.70
C THR A 159 15.77 16.37 6.92
N ASP A 160 16.03 17.61 7.34
CA ASP A 160 14.97 18.61 7.45
C ASP A 160 14.30 18.84 6.09
N ILE A 161 12.99 18.59 6.02
CA ILE A 161 12.20 18.66 4.78
C ILE A 161 12.22 20.09 4.21
N ALA A 162 12.23 21.13 5.05
CA ALA A 162 12.28 22.51 4.57
C ALA A 162 13.62 22.82 3.87
N SER A 163 14.73 22.39 4.48
CA SER A 163 16.07 22.52 3.90
C SER A 163 16.26 21.66 2.65
N LEU A 164 15.70 20.45 2.61
CA LEU A 164 15.72 19.58 1.43
C LEU A 164 14.90 20.18 0.28
N LYS A 165 13.71 20.72 0.57
CA LYS A 165 12.86 21.43 -0.40
C LYS A 165 13.55 22.67 -0.98
N GLN A 166 14.30 23.42 -0.17
CA GLN A 166 15.15 24.51 -0.67
C GLN A 166 16.25 24.02 -1.62
N ALA A 167 16.92 22.91 -1.28
CA ALA A 167 17.96 22.33 -2.13
C ALA A 167 17.38 21.81 -3.45
N VAL A 168 16.30 21.01 -3.38
CA VAL A 168 15.53 20.50 -4.54
C VAL A 168 15.12 21.64 -5.47
N ASN A 169 14.55 22.73 -4.95
CA ASN A 169 14.19 23.88 -5.76
C ASN A 169 15.40 24.57 -6.38
N TYR A 170 16.50 24.75 -5.64
CA TYR A 170 17.73 25.33 -6.16
C TYR A 170 18.32 24.51 -7.32
N TYR A 171 18.33 23.18 -7.24
CA TYR A 171 18.79 22.34 -8.35
C TYR A 171 17.79 22.35 -9.53
N ARG A 172 16.49 22.42 -9.28
CA ARG A 172 15.48 22.58 -10.34
C ARG A 172 15.61 23.92 -11.07
N ASP A 173 15.89 25.02 -10.35
CA ASP A 173 16.18 26.34 -10.93
C ASP A 173 17.47 26.35 -11.77
N LEU A 174 18.41 25.44 -11.49
CA LEU A 174 19.60 25.18 -12.31
C LEU A 174 19.33 24.25 -13.51
N GLY A 175 18.10 23.77 -13.69
CA GLY A 175 17.67 22.93 -14.82
C GLY A 175 17.68 21.42 -14.55
N PHE A 176 18.13 20.95 -13.40
CA PHE A 176 18.10 19.51 -13.08
C PHE A 176 16.67 19.02 -12.91
N SER A 177 16.40 17.78 -13.35
CA SER A 177 15.17 17.08 -12.96
C SER A 177 15.40 16.32 -11.65
N ILE A 178 14.35 16.12 -10.86
CA ILE A 178 14.43 15.45 -9.55
C ILE A 178 13.58 14.19 -9.57
N ALA A 179 14.17 13.06 -9.20
CA ALA A 179 13.48 11.79 -8.99
C ALA A 179 13.46 11.42 -7.49
N MET A 180 12.38 10.77 -7.06
CA MET A 180 12.30 10.11 -5.77
C MET A 180 12.49 8.61 -5.98
N ASP A 181 13.53 8.07 -5.34
CA ASP A 181 13.90 6.66 -5.44
C ASP A 181 13.23 5.84 -4.33
N ASP A 182 13.11 4.52 -4.53
CA ASP A 182 12.55 3.54 -3.60
C ASP A 182 11.31 4.01 -2.80
N LEU A 183 10.12 3.86 -3.40
CA LEU A 183 8.86 4.00 -2.67
C LEU A 183 8.59 2.78 -1.76
N SER A 184 9.50 2.49 -0.82
CA SER A 184 9.29 1.47 0.21
C SER A 184 8.07 1.81 1.07
N ALA A 185 7.52 0.82 1.79
CA ALA A 185 6.20 0.88 2.45
C ALA A 185 6.10 1.80 3.69
N GLY A 186 6.75 2.97 3.66
CA GLY A 186 6.82 3.98 4.71
C GLY A 186 5.97 5.24 4.44
N TYR A 187 5.34 5.76 5.51
CA TYR A 187 4.57 7.02 5.48
C TYR A 187 5.41 8.28 5.20
N SER A 188 6.74 8.19 5.25
CA SER A 188 7.69 9.26 4.90
C SER A 188 7.53 9.70 3.44
N ASN A 189 7.34 8.75 2.53
CA ASN A 189 7.61 8.96 1.11
C ASN A 189 6.46 9.69 0.43
N LEU A 190 5.21 9.41 0.84
CA LEU A 190 4.04 10.19 0.40
C LEU A 190 4.06 11.66 0.90
N ARG A 191 4.62 11.91 2.09
CA ARG A 191 4.82 13.28 2.59
C ARG A 191 5.91 14.01 1.80
N LEU A 192 7.02 13.33 1.51
CA LEU A 192 8.10 13.88 0.70
C LEU A 192 7.62 14.15 -0.74
N LEU A 193 6.85 13.26 -1.35
CA LEU A 193 6.23 13.44 -2.68
C LEU A 193 5.40 14.72 -2.73
N ALA A 194 4.50 14.94 -1.76
CA ALA A 194 3.64 16.12 -1.69
C ALA A 194 4.41 17.43 -1.42
N GLU A 195 5.50 17.37 -0.64
CA GLU A 195 6.31 18.54 -0.27
C GLU A 195 7.36 18.92 -1.33
N LEU A 196 8.05 17.95 -1.92
CA LEU A 196 9.14 18.17 -2.87
C LEU A 196 8.65 18.30 -4.32
N GLN A 197 7.49 17.68 -4.63
CA GLN A 197 6.89 17.62 -5.97
C GLN A 197 7.94 17.25 -7.04
N PRO A 198 8.59 16.06 -6.90
CA PRO A 198 9.61 15.61 -7.83
C PRO A 198 9.03 15.45 -9.23
N ASP A 199 9.88 15.59 -10.24
CA ASP A 199 9.50 15.42 -11.65
C ASP A 199 9.22 13.92 -11.95
N TYR A 200 9.91 13.02 -11.23
CA TYR A 200 9.78 11.57 -11.36
C TYR A 200 9.64 10.86 -10.01
N LEU A 201 8.94 9.73 -10.01
CA LEU A 201 8.76 8.83 -8.87
C LEU A 201 9.06 7.40 -9.32
N LYS A 202 10.04 6.74 -8.71
CA LYS A 202 10.41 5.36 -9.00
C LYS A 202 9.58 4.42 -8.11
N LEU A 203 8.89 3.46 -8.72
CA LEU A 203 8.17 2.38 -8.04
C LEU A 203 9.08 1.14 -7.99
N ASP A 204 9.49 0.74 -6.78
CA ASP A 204 10.27 -0.49 -6.57
C ASP A 204 9.56 -1.72 -7.15
N LYS A 205 10.36 -2.72 -7.53
CA LYS A 205 9.93 -4.01 -8.08
C LYS A 205 8.87 -4.73 -7.24
N PHE A 206 8.76 -4.49 -5.93
CA PHE A 206 7.69 -5.03 -5.08
C PHE A 206 6.29 -4.67 -5.61
N PHE A 207 6.15 -3.52 -6.26
CA PHE A 207 4.90 -3.04 -6.86
C PHE A 207 4.75 -3.40 -8.35
N VAL A 208 5.70 -4.13 -8.94
CA VAL A 208 5.75 -4.38 -10.39
C VAL A 208 5.89 -5.87 -10.70
N SER A 209 6.89 -6.53 -10.12
CA SER A 209 7.27 -7.91 -10.41
C SER A 209 6.23 -8.92 -9.93
N GLY A 210 5.64 -9.67 -10.86
CA GLY A 210 4.65 -10.71 -10.56
C GLY A 210 3.28 -10.17 -10.12
N VAL A 211 3.04 -8.86 -10.22
CA VAL A 211 1.78 -8.22 -9.84
C VAL A 211 0.73 -8.50 -10.90
N LYS A 212 -0.40 -9.09 -10.48
CA LYS A 212 -1.53 -9.39 -11.37
C LYS A 212 -2.51 -8.22 -11.36
N ALA A 213 -3.09 -7.89 -12.51
CA ALA A 213 -4.00 -6.74 -12.65
C ALA A 213 -5.20 -6.75 -11.69
N ASP A 214 -5.59 -7.91 -11.15
CA ASP A 214 -6.74 -8.09 -10.24
C ASP A 214 -6.34 -8.23 -8.74
N CYS A 215 -5.05 -8.10 -8.37
CA CYS A 215 -4.60 -8.22 -6.98
C CYS A 215 -4.52 -6.87 -6.26
N VAL A 216 -4.33 -6.89 -4.93
CA VAL A 216 -4.41 -5.68 -4.08
C VAL A 216 -3.28 -4.70 -4.39
N GLU A 217 -2.12 -5.23 -4.76
CA GLU A 217 -0.93 -4.52 -5.18
C GLU A 217 -1.20 -3.67 -6.44
N ALA A 218 -2.07 -4.12 -7.36
CA ALA A 218 -2.48 -3.36 -8.53
C ALA A 218 -3.29 -2.09 -8.17
N GLU A 219 -4.18 -2.18 -7.18
CA GLU A 219 -4.92 -1.00 -6.69
C GLU A 219 -4.01 -0.03 -5.91
N PHE A 220 -2.95 -0.52 -5.25
CA PHE A 220 -1.91 0.34 -4.67
C PHE A 220 -1.10 1.08 -5.75
N VAL A 221 -0.64 0.38 -6.78
CA VAL A 221 0.07 0.98 -7.93
C VAL A 221 -0.79 2.08 -8.57
N LYS A 222 -2.07 1.78 -8.80
CA LYS A 222 -3.03 2.72 -9.36
C LYS A 222 -3.25 3.94 -8.47
N LEU A 223 -3.39 3.76 -7.16
CA LEU A 223 -3.51 4.87 -6.19
C LEU A 223 -2.26 5.76 -6.16
N ILE A 224 -1.06 5.17 -6.25
CA ILE A 224 0.20 5.92 -6.29
C ILE A 224 0.32 6.68 -7.62
N THR A 225 -0.02 6.04 -8.74
CA THR A 225 0.03 6.66 -10.08
C THR A 225 -0.98 7.79 -10.22
N ASP A 226 -2.23 7.60 -9.75
CA ASP A 226 -3.26 8.65 -9.65
C ASP A 226 -2.80 9.84 -8.79
N LEU A 227 -2.07 9.59 -7.70
CA LEU A 227 -1.54 10.63 -6.82
C LEU A 227 -0.38 11.38 -7.49
N ALA A 228 0.56 10.66 -8.09
CA ALA A 228 1.71 11.21 -8.81
C ALA A 228 1.23 12.13 -9.96
N ALA A 229 0.31 11.64 -10.80
CA ALA A 229 -0.28 12.41 -11.90
C ALA A 229 -0.95 13.71 -11.42
N ARG A 230 -1.65 13.69 -10.28
CA ARG A 230 -2.29 14.89 -9.69
C ARG A 230 -1.31 15.94 -9.17
N VAL A 231 -0.10 15.54 -8.78
CA VAL A 231 0.98 16.48 -8.40
C VAL A 231 1.93 16.81 -9.55
N GLY A 232 1.64 16.34 -10.77
CA GLY A 232 2.47 16.56 -11.96
C GLY A 232 3.73 15.70 -12.04
N CYS A 233 3.84 14.68 -11.18
CA CYS A 233 4.97 13.77 -11.12
C CYS A 233 4.73 12.56 -12.04
N LYS A 234 5.74 12.17 -12.82
CA LYS A 234 5.67 10.99 -13.69
C LYS A 234 6.21 9.74 -13.00
N VAL A 235 5.59 8.59 -13.24
CA VAL A 235 6.01 7.31 -12.64
C VAL A 235 7.00 6.57 -13.53
N ILE A 236 8.06 6.05 -12.92
CA ILE A 236 9.00 5.07 -13.49
C ILE A 236 8.79 3.76 -12.75
N ALA A 237 8.47 2.67 -13.45
CA ALA A 237 8.37 1.34 -12.85
C ALA A 237 9.69 0.58 -12.93
N GLU A 238 10.19 0.08 -11.80
CA GLU A 238 11.39 -0.74 -11.73
C GLU A 238 11.08 -2.24 -11.65
N GLY A 239 12.09 -3.08 -11.91
CA GLY A 239 11.96 -4.53 -11.81
C GLY A 239 11.05 -5.16 -12.86
N VAL A 240 10.95 -4.56 -14.04
CA VAL A 240 10.29 -5.18 -15.21
C VAL A 240 11.13 -6.36 -15.69
N GLU A 241 10.78 -7.57 -15.25
CA GLU A 241 11.53 -8.81 -15.51
C GLU A 241 10.79 -9.75 -16.47
N SER A 242 9.47 -9.60 -16.63
CA SER A 242 8.63 -10.41 -17.51
C SER A 242 7.70 -9.57 -18.40
N ALA A 243 7.25 -10.17 -19.52
CA ALA A 243 6.30 -9.51 -20.42
C ALA A 243 4.94 -9.23 -19.75
N ASP A 244 4.57 -10.01 -18.73
CA ASP A 244 3.37 -9.77 -17.93
C ASP A 244 3.52 -8.50 -17.06
N ASP A 245 4.70 -8.27 -16.47
CA ASP A 245 5.01 -7.04 -15.72
C ASP A 245 4.93 -5.80 -16.64
N LEU A 246 5.48 -5.92 -17.86
CA LEU A 246 5.42 -4.85 -18.87
C LEU A 246 3.96 -4.55 -19.28
N MET A 247 3.15 -5.57 -19.54
CA MET A 247 1.73 -5.40 -19.83
C MET A 247 0.94 -4.85 -18.64
N PHE A 248 1.34 -5.18 -17.41
CA PHE A 248 0.74 -4.66 -16.19
C PHE A 248 0.98 -3.14 -16.05
N ILE A 249 2.23 -2.68 -16.16
CA ILE A 249 2.54 -1.25 -16.01
C ILE A 249 1.95 -0.39 -17.14
N GLN A 250 1.91 -0.92 -18.38
CA GLN A 250 1.23 -0.28 -19.51
C GLN A 250 -0.29 -0.12 -19.25
N ARG A 251 -0.94 -1.10 -18.62
CA ARG A 251 -2.37 -1.00 -18.23
C ARG A 251 -2.64 -0.01 -17.11
N MET A 252 -1.62 0.32 -16.30
CA MET A 252 -1.69 1.29 -15.21
C MET A 252 -1.33 2.72 -15.64
N ASP A 253 -1.17 2.97 -16.96
CA ASP A 253 -0.81 4.28 -17.54
C ASP A 253 0.52 4.83 -17.00
N ILE A 254 1.45 3.93 -16.66
CA ILE A 254 2.81 4.29 -16.22
C ILE A 254 3.65 4.67 -17.44
N ALA A 255 4.29 5.84 -17.37
CA ALA A 255 5.00 6.43 -18.51
C ALA A 255 6.35 5.78 -18.81
N PHE A 256 7.09 5.31 -17.80
CA PHE A 256 8.45 4.80 -17.97
C PHE A 256 8.67 3.44 -17.31
N GLY A 257 9.59 2.65 -17.87
CA GLY A 257 9.95 1.32 -17.34
C GLY A 257 11.46 1.06 -17.34
N GLN A 258 11.92 0.36 -16.30
CA GLN A 258 13.29 -0.10 -16.09
C GLN A 258 13.27 -1.54 -15.54
N GLY A 259 14.15 -2.41 -16.04
CA GLY A 259 14.22 -3.80 -15.57
C GLY A 259 14.95 -4.71 -16.55
N TYR A 260 15.27 -5.94 -16.12
CA TYR A 260 16.14 -6.84 -16.90
C TYR A 260 15.52 -7.32 -18.21
N LEU A 261 14.18 -7.30 -18.35
CA LEU A 261 13.51 -7.54 -19.63
C LEU A 261 13.83 -6.46 -20.67
N LEU A 262 13.96 -5.21 -20.21
CA LEU A 262 14.17 -4.02 -21.04
C LEU A 262 15.66 -3.71 -21.24
N GLY A 263 16.48 -3.95 -20.22
CA GLY A 263 17.93 -3.81 -20.30
C GLY A 263 18.60 -4.07 -18.95
N MET A 264 19.68 -4.85 -18.96
CA MET A 264 20.54 -5.04 -17.79
C MET A 264 21.55 -3.89 -17.66
N PRO A 265 22.05 -3.58 -16.44
CA PRO A 265 23.17 -2.66 -16.24
C PRO A 265 24.44 -3.13 -16.98
N GLN A 266 24.99 -2.29 -17.86
CA GLN A 266 26.19 -2.60 -18.65
C GLN A 266 27.15 -1.41 -18.75
N GLN A 267 28.43 -1.64 -19.04
CA GLN A 267 29.41 -0.55 -19.22
C GLN A 267 29.18 0.22 -20.54
N GLU A 268 28.92 -0.53 -21.62
CA GLU A 268 28.41 0.04 -22.87
C GLU A 268 26.91 0.27 -22.70
N ALA A 269 26.42 1.45 -23.09
CA ALA A 269 25.00 1.75 -23.02
C ALA A 269 24.22 0.98 -24.10
N ILE A 270 23.07 0.44 -23.72
CA ILE A 270 22.12 -0.15 -24.66
C ILE A 270 21.46 0.98 -25.44
N GLU A 271 21.75 1.12 -26.74
CA GLU A 271 21.16 2.15 -27.62
C GLU A 271 19.98 1.64 -28.48
N HIS A 272 19.62 0.37 -28.37
CA HIS A 272 18.55 -0.25 -29.16
C HIS A 272 17.29 -0.48 -28.33
N ILE A 273 16.13 -0.46 -28.99
CA ILE A 273 14.82 -0.71 -28.39
C ILE A 273 14.57 -2.23 -28.36
N PRO A 274 14.23 -2.83 -27.20
CA PRO A 274 13.85 -4.24 -27.10
C PRO A 274 12.62 -4.60 -27.94
N ASP A 275 12.69 -5.72 -28.67
CA ASP A 275 11.58 -6.22 -29.51
C ASP A 275 10.26 -6.39 -28.73
N VAL A 276 10.34 -6.73 -27.43
CA VAL A 276 9.18 -6.91 -26.55
C VAL A 276 8.34 -5.64 -26.33
N LEU A 277 8.95 -4.45 -26.41
CA LEU A 277 8.23 -3.17 -26.39
C LEU A 277 7.45 -2.96 -27.70
N LEU A 278 8.01 -3.39 -28.83
CA LEU A 278 7.37 -3.27 -30.14
C LEU A 278 6.21 -4.27 -30.29
N GLU A 279 6.35 -5.50 -29.78
CA GLU A 279 5.32 -6.54 -29.86
C GLU A 279 4.10 -6.34 -28.95
N THR A 280 4.25 -5.66 -27.82
CA THR A 280 3.17 -5.51 -26.82
C THR A 280 2.10 -4.51 -27.27
N SER A 281 2.50 -3.47 -28.01
CA SER A 281 1.62 -2.43 -28.54
C SER A 281 0.54 -2.99 -29.48
N ASP A 282 0.92 -3.88 -30.40
CA ASP A 282 -0.01 -4.54 -31.33
C ASP A 282 -1.05 -5.42 -30.60
N LYS A 283 -0.64 -6.10 -29.53
CA LYS A 283 -1.51 -6.96 -28.71
C LYS A 283 -2.50 -6.16 -27.85
N LEU A 284 -2.13 -4.95 -27.42
CA LEU A 284 -3.03 -4.05 -26.67
C LEU A 284 -4.10 -3.42 -27.57
N LEU A 285 -3.73 -3.03 -28.80
CA LEU A 285 -4.68 -2.47 -29.78
C LEU A 285 -5.81 -3.47 -30.11
N LEU A 286 -5.53 -4.77 -30.25
CA LEU A 286 -6.59 -5.77 -30.47
C LEU A 286 -7.51 -5.98 -29.25
N ASN A 287 -7.02 -5.85 -28.02
CA ASN A 287 -7.81 -6.10 -26.80
C ASN A 287 -8.67 -4.91 -26.35
N SER A 288 -8.31 -3.69 -26.76
CA SER A 288 -9.05 -2.46 -26.41
C SER A 288 -10.51 -2.41 -26.90
N GLY A 289 -10.88 -3.25 -27.89
CA GLY A 289 -12.24 -3.32 -28.44
C GLY A 289 -13.32 -3.94 -27.54
N LEU A 290 -12.96 -4.49 -26.36
CA LEU A 290 -13.90 -5.22 -25.49
C LEU A 290 -14.04 -4.65 -24.06
N ALA A 291 -13.31 -3.61 -23.69
CA ALA A 291 -13.27 -3.07 -22.32
C ALA A 291 -14.07 -1.78 -22.08
N ALA A 292 -14.82 -1.30 -23.08
CA ALA A 292 -15.59 -0.06 -22.99
C ALA A 292 -17.03 -0.29 -22.49
N ASN A 293 -17.22 -0.65 -21.20
CA ASN A 293 -18.46 -0.42 -20.42
C ASN A 293 -18.40 -0.97 -18.96
N SER A 294 -17.62 -0.35 -18.09
CA SER A 294 -17.81 -0.49 -16.62
C SER A 294 -17.11 0.63 -15.85
N ASN A 295 -17.62 1.86 -15.97
CA ASN A 295 -17.17 2.98 -15.15
C ASN A 295 -18.34 3.48 -14.29
N ILE A 296 -18.04 3.75 -13.01
CA ILE A 296 -18.86 4.51 -12.04
C ILE A 296 -20.05 3.71 -11.40
N ASP A 297 -20.16 3.82 -10.06
CA ASP A 297 -21.27 3.42 -9.14
C ASP A 297 -21.15 2.18 -8.21
N ALA A 298 -19.94 1.75 -7.81
CA ALA A 298 -19.75 0.76 -6.73
C ALA A 298 -19.02 1.30 -5.49
N ARG A 299 -19.58 2.34 -4.84
CA ARG A 299 -19.12 2.81 -3.51
C ARG A 299 -20.03 2.31 -2.38
N ILE A 300 -19.39 1.92 -1.28
CA ILE A 300 -19.92 1.74 0.09
C ILE A 300 -20.75 0.47 0.34
N GLN A 301 -20.12 -0.47 1.06
CA GLN A 301 -20.78 -1.16 2.18
C GLN A 301 -19.78 -1.55 3.29
N CYS A 302 -19.13 -0.55 3.87
CA CYS A 302 -18.41 -0.70 5.14
C CYS A 302 -19.31 -0.25 6.29
N ASN A 303 -19.22 -0.91 7.45
CA ASN A 303 -19.78 -0.38 8.68
C ASN A 303 -19.12 0.97 8.97
N ILE A 304 -19.96 1.98 9.19
CA ILE A 304 -19.50 3.34 9.46
C ILE A 304 -18.99 3.39 10.90
N GLU A 305 -17.71 3.13 11.11
CA GLU A 305 -17.06 3.41 12.40
C GLU A 305 -17.19 4.91 12.73
N ARG A 306 -17.46 5.21 14.00
CA ARG A 306 -17.75 6.56 14.50
C ARG A 306 -16.68 7.05 15.46
N ILE A 307 -16.52 8.36 15.58
CA ILE A 307 -15.53 8.98 16.48
C ILE A 307 -15.68 8.50 17.94
N GLY A 308 -16.89 8.23 18.41
CA GLY A 308 -17.15 7.70 19.75
C GLY A 308 -16.58 6.29 20.02
N SER A 309 -16.09 5.55 19.02
CA SER A 309 -15.38 4.27 19.22
C SER A 309 -13.89 4.45 19.57
N LEU A 310 -13.36 5.67 19.43
CA LEU A 310 -11.95 5.98 19.65
C LEU A 310 -11.63 6.24 21.13
N GLN A 311 -10.39 5.94 21.53
CA GLN A 311 -9.85 6.40 22.80
C GLN A 311 -9.47 7.88 22.72
N LEU A 312 -10.38 8.73 23.19
CA LEU A 312 -10.20 10.18 23.26
C LEU A 312 -9.24 10.57 24.38
N ASP A 313 -8.38 11.56 24.10
CA ASP A 313 -7.51 12.18 25.09
C ASP A 313 -8.34 13.12 25.96
N ARG A 314 -8.47 12.78 27.24
CA ARG A 314 -9.14 13.62 28.24
C ARG A 314 -8.18 14.70 28.69
N THR A 315 -8.28 15.86 28.05
CA THR A 315 -7.52 17.05 28.39
C THR A 315 -8.40 18.01 29.18
N ASP A 316 -7.88 18.62 30.23
CA ASP A 316 -8.58 19.72 30.91
C ASP A 316 -8.75 20.91 29.95
N ALA A 317 -9.90 21.57 30.02
CA ALA A 317 -10.18 22.76 29.24
C ALA A 317 -9.83 24.04 30.02
N CYS A 318 -9.50 25.12 29.31
CA CYS A 318 -9.38 26.45 29.91
C CYS A 318 -10.60 27.32 29.58
N PHE A 319 -10.80 28.39 30.35
CA PHE A 319 -11.90 29.33 30.15
C PHE A 319 -11.47 30.55 29.33
N ALA A 320 -12.40 31.13 28.56
CA ALA A 320 -12.14 32.34 27.77
C ALA A 320 -11.63 33.55 28.60
N THR A 321 -11.91 33.54 29.91
CA THR A 321 -11.49 34.53 30.92
C THR A 321 -10.15 34.22 31.60
N ASP A 322 -9.58 33.03 31.41
CA ASP A 322 -8.32 32.65 32.04
C ASP A 322 -7.16 33.51 31.53
N LYS A 323 -6.10 33.65 32.34
CA LYS A 323 -4.91 34.42 31.94
C LYS A 323 -4.05 33.58 31.01
N LEU A 324 -3.57 34.20 29.92
CA LEU A 324 -2.62 33.57 28.99
C LEU A 324 -1.36 33.04 29.68
N THR A 325 -0.91 33.68 30.78
CA THR A 325 0.22 33.22 31.60
C THR A 325 -0.06 31.93 32.36
N SER A 326 -1.30 31.69 32.81
CA SER A 326 -1.68 30.40 33.41
C SER A 326 -1.64 29.28 32.37
N VAL A 327 -2.18 29.54 31.18
CA VAL A 327 -2.18 28.59 30.06
C VAL A 327 -0.76 28.30 29.55
N LEU A 328 0.11 29.32 29.49
CA LEU A 328 1.53 29.16 29.16
C LEU A 328 2.23 28.20 30.13
N ASN A 329 1.99 28.36 31.44
CA ASN A 329 2.54 27.45 32.46
C ASN A 329 2.04 26.01 32.24
N THR A 330 0.75 25.81 31.93
CA THR A 330 0.19 24.48 31.63
C THR A 330 0.90 23.80 30.46
N PHE A 331 1.21 24.53 29.38
CA PHE A 331 2.01 24.00 28.26
C PHE A 331 3.48 23.75 28.61
N GLN A 332 4.08 24.59 29.45
CA GLN A 332 5.47 24.38 29.92
C GLN A 332 5.59 23.15 30.82
N SER A 333 4.59 22.89 31.68
CA SER A 333 4.55 21.69 32.52
C SER A 333 4.15 20.42 31.77
N ASN A 334 3.49 20.52 30.61
CA ASN A 334 3.05 19.38 29.80
C ASN A 334 3.58 19.52 28.35
N PRO A 335 4.78 18.97 28.04
CA PRO A 335 5.37 19.06 26.70
C PRO A 335 4.50 18.45 25.59
N GLU A 336 3.87 17.31 25.86
CA GLU A 336 2.99 16.56 24.94
C GLU A 336 1.66 17.27 24.63
N LEU A 337 1.33 18.34 25.36
CA LEU A 337 0.07 19.07 25.21
C LEU A 337 0.16 20.05 24.03
N LEU A 338 -0.49 19.72 22.91
CA LEU A 338 -0.41 20.50 21.66
C LEU A 338 -1.46 21.63 21.57
N ALA A 339 -2.60 21.49 22.23
CA ALA A 339 -3.64 22.51 22.30
C ALA A 339 -4.44 22.40 23.61
N LEU A 340 -5.24 23.42 23.90
CA LEU A 340 -6.23 23.43 24.96
C LEU A 340 -7.57 23.94 24.42
N PRO A 341 -8.68 23.21 24.60
CA PRO A 341 -10.00 23.70 24.23
C PRO A 341 -10.40 24.85 25.16
N VAL A 342 -11.02 25.89 24.60
CA VAL A 342 -11.49 27.06 25.32
C VAL A 342 -13.00 26.96 25.52
N LEU A 343 -13.45 26.97 26.77
CA LEU A 343 -14.86 26.94 27.14
C LEU A 343 -15.38 28.32 27.57
N GLU A 344 -16.64 28.57 27.23
CA GLU A 344 -17.45 29.65 27.79
C GLU A 344 -18.86 29.11 28.04
N ASN A 345 -19.38 29.29 29.27
CA ASN A 345 -20.66 28.71 29.72
C ASN A 345 -20.81 27.19 29.44
N GLY A 346 -19.70 26.45 29.47
CA GLY A 346 -19.66 25.00 29.23
C GLY A 346 -19.57 24.56 27.77
N LYS A 347 -19.65 25.50 26.80
CA LYS A 347 -19.55 25.23 25.36
C LYS A 347 -18.14 25.55 24.85
N VAL A 348 -17.69 24.80 23.83
CA VAL A 348 -16.43 25.10 23.13
C VAL A 348 -16.61 26.35 22.28
N VAL A 349 -15.81 27.38 22.54
CA VAL A 349 -15.80 28.66 21.80
C VAL A 349 -14.48 28.94 21.09
N GLY A 350 -13.49 28.06 21.25
CA GLY A 350 -12.19 28.17 20.59
C GLY A 350 -11.19 27.13 21.05
N ALA A 351 -9.94 27.30 20.62
CA ALA A 351 -8.78 26.54 21.10
C ALA A 351 -7.56 27.46 21.25
N ILE A 352 -6.72 27.25 22.26
CA ILE A 352 -5.35 27.79 22.27
C ILE A 352 -4.42 26.70 21.72
N ILE A 353 -3.70 27.03 20.65
CA ILE A 353 -2.64 26.18 20.09
C ILE A 353 -1.33 26.50 20.79
N ARG A 354 -0.59 25.47 21.22
CA ARG A 354 0.69 25.58 21.91
C ARG A 354 1.67 26.50 21.18
N ASP A 355 1.93 26.21 19.90
CA ASP A 355 2.98 26.88 19.13
C ASP A 355 2.63 28.34 18.84
N ALA A 356 1.35 28.63 18.60
CA ALA A 356 0.86 30.01 18.44
C ALA A 356 1.10 30.82 19.73
N LEU A 357 0.81 30.24 20.90
CA LEU A 357 1.04 30.88 22.19
C LEU A 357 2.54 31.07 22.48
N LEU A 358 3.36 30.03 22.30
CA LEU A 358 4.80 30.10 22.52
C LEU A 358 5.47 31.12 21.60
N ASN A 359 5.09 31.16 20.32
CA ASN A 359 5.60 32.13 19.35
C ASN A 359 5.21 33.58 19.73
N GLU A 360 3.98 33.85 20.15
CA GLU A 360 3.60 35.18 20.66
C GLU A 360 4.40 35.59 21.90
N PHE A 361 4.60 34.68 22.86
CA PHE A 361 5.39 34.96 24.06
C PHE A 361 6.91 35.06 23.81
N SER A 362 7.40 34.54 22.67
CA SER A 362 8.81 34.65 22.26
C SER A 362 9.17 36.03 21.69
N LYS A 363 8.18 36.89 21.42
CA LYS A 363 8.41 38.25 20.89
C LYS A 363 8.92 39.21 21.97
N PRO A 364 9.76 40.20 21.62
CA PRO A 364 10.17 41.26 22.55
C PRO A 364 8.97 41.93 23.23
N TYR A 365 9.07 42.16 24.54
CA TYR A 365 8.03 42.78 25.39
C TYR A 365 6.71 42.00 25.54
N ALA A 366 6.55 40.82 24.93
CA ALA A 366 5.31 40.04 24.99
C ALA A 366 4.87 39.68 26.41
N HIS A 367 5.83 39.30 27.28
CA HIS A 367 5.56 39.05 28.70
C HIS A 367 4.92 40.26 29.41
N SER A 368 5.34 41.49 29.09
CA SER A 368 4.75 42.71 29.66
C SER A 368 3.36 42.99 29.07
N LEU A 369 3.16 42.71 27.78
CA LEU A 369 1.91 42.98 27.05
C LEU A 369 0.78 42.00 27.39
N TYR A 370 1.11 40.73 27.65
CA TYR A 370 0.14 39.64 27.83
C TYR A 370 0.00 39.13 29.27
N ASN A 371 0.76 39.65 30.25
CA ASN A 371 0.75 39.21 31.65
C ASN A 371 -0.65 39.07 32.29
N ARG A 372 -1.57 39.97 31.90
CA ARG A 372 -2.97 40.02 32.38
C ARG A 372 -4.00 39.85 31.27
N ALA A 373 -3.58 39.51 30.05
CA ALA A 373 -4.51 39.38 28.92
C ALA A 373 -5.25 38.03 29.00
N PRO A 374 -6.55 38.01 28.66
CA PRO A 374 -7.36 36.80 28.70
C PRO A 374 -7.09 35.88 27.50
N VAL A 375 -7.36 34.59 27.67
CA VAL A 375 -7.28 33.54 26.64
C VAL A 375 -8.01 33.92 25.35
N SER A 376 -9.20 34.50 25.48
CA SER A 376 -10.02 35.03 24.37
C SER A 376 -9.30 36.01 23.42
N LYS A 377 -8.17 36.61 23.83
CA LYS A 377 -7.37 37.51 22.98
C LYS A 377 -6.52 36.78 21.92
N LEU A 378 -6.08 35.55 22.19
CA LEU A 378 -5.20 34.76 21.30
C LEU A 378 -5.77 33.39 20.88
N MET A 379 -6.99 33.06 21.30
CA MET A 379 -7.61 31.78 20.90
C MET A 379 -7.95 31.73 19.39
N LEU A 380 -7.74 30.57 18.79
CA LEU A 380 -8.35 30.20 17.53
C LEU A 380 -9.87 30.12 17.74
N LYS A 381 -10.63 30.92 16.97
CA LYS A 381 -12.10 31.00 17.07
C LYS A 381 -12.83 29.90 16.30
N ASP A 382 -12.14 29.21 15.39
CA ASP A 382 -12.71 28.18 14.52
C ASP A 382 -11.87 26.88 14.60
N PRO A 383 -11.89 26.18 15.76
CA PRO A 383 -11.30 24.85 15.86
C PRO A 383 -12.19 23.82 15.15
N LEU A 384 -11.59 22.74 14.64
CA LEU A 384 -12.37 21.61 14.14
C LEU A 384 -13.02 20.90 15.32
N ILE A 385 -14.35 20.98 15.37
CA ILE A 385 -15.21 20.28 16.33
C ILE A 385 -15.93 19.18 15.55
N VAL A 386 -15.90 17.95 16.08
CA VAL A 386 -16.68 16.81 15.57
C VAL A 386 -17.55 16.27 16.70
N GLN A 387 -18.66 15.64 16.34
CA GLN A 387 -19.52 14.92 17.26
C GLN A 387 -19.00 13.49 17.45
N VAL A 388 -19.27 12.90 18.62
CA VAL A 388 -19.04 11.45 18.87
C VAL A 388 -19.78 10.53 17.88
N GLU A 389 -20.80 11.05 17.21
CA GLU A 389 -21.61 10.33 16.22
C GLU A 389 -21.05 10.36 14.79
N ASP A 390 -20.14 11.30 14.49
CA ASP A 390 -19.58 11.50 13.16
C ASP A 390 -18.72 10.30 12.73
N SER A 391 -18.66 10.03 11.42
CA SER A 391 -17.86 8.91 10.91
C SER A 391 -16.36 9.20 10.95
N LEU A 392 -15.55 8.15 11.07
CA LEU A 392 -14.09 8.29 10.96
C LEU A 392 -13.67 8.87 9.60
N SER A 393 -14.38 8.51 8.52
CA SER A 393 -14.13 9.02 7.17
C SER A 393 -14.42 10.52 7.03
N ASP A 394 -15.57 10.98 7.55
CA ASP A 394 -15.96 12.40 7.46
C ASP A 394 -15.05 13.25 8.33
N ALA A 395 -14.79 12.82 9.57
CA ALA A 395 -13.84 13.48 10.45
C ALA A 395 -12.42 13.53 9.85
N SER A 396 -11.99 12.47 9.15
CA SER A 396 -10.70 12.46 8.46
C SER A 396 -10.68 13.45 7.29
N GLN A 397 -11.74 13.51 6.49
CA GLN A 397 -11.86 14.46 5.39
C GLN A 397 -11.90 15.91 5.91
N MET A 398 -12.66 16.18 6.97
CA MET A 398 -12.73 17.50 7.61
C MET A 398 -11.39 17.90 8.25
N ALA A 399 -10.61 16.94 8.73
CA ALA A 399 -9.30 17.18 9.34
C ALA A 399 -8.20 17.42 8.28
N THR A 400 -8.24 16.71 7.15
CA THR A 400 -7.26 16.88 6.05
C THR A 400 -7.58 18.05 5.12
N SER A 401 -8.83 18.53 5.06
CA SER A 401 -9.22 19.72 4.28
C SER A 401 -8.91 21.06 4.95
N ARG A 402 -8.26 21.07 6.13
CA ARG A 402 -7.92 22.30 6.86
C ARG A 402 -6.68 22.98 6.25
N SER A 403 -6.59 24.29 6.41
CA SER A 403 -5.39 25.06 6.05
C SER A 403 -4.15 24.53 6.79
N TYR A 404 -3.00 24.50 6.12
CA TYR A 404 -1.73 23.90 6.56
C TYR A 404 -1.37 24.14 8.04
N ASN A 405 -1.56 25.37 8.53
CA ASN A 405 -1.24 25.78 9.92
C ASN A 405 -2.15 25.16 11.00
N LEU A 406 -3.24 24.48 10.62
CA LEU A 406 -4.22 23.88 11.54
C LEU A 406 -4.24 22.34 11.49
N VAL A 407 -3.41 21.71 10.65
CA VAL A 407 -3.33 20.24 10.55
C VAL A 407 -2.76 19.62 11.84
N TYR A 408 -1.90 20.32 12.57
CA TYR A 408 -1.40 19.85 13.88
C TYR A 408 -2.34 20.18 15.05
N CYS A 409 -3.42 20.93 14.83
CA CYS A 409 -4.42 21.19 15.86
C CYS A 409 -5.24 19.92 16.11
N PRO A 410 -5.28 19.40 17.36
CA PRO A 410 -6.18 18.30 17.71
C PRO A 410 -7.63 18.62 17.35
N ILE A 411 -8.36 17.57 17.01
CA ILE A 411 -9.80 17.59 16.79
C ILE A 411 -10.48 17.65 18.16
N ILE A 412 -11.39 18.60 18.34
CA ILE A 412 -12.19 18.68 19.57
C ILE A 412 -13.42 17.79 19.39
N VAL A 413 -13.64 16.85 20.31
CA VAL A 413 -14.77 15.92 20.25
C VAL A 413 -15.81 16.32 21.27
N CYS A 414 -17.05 16.51 20.79
CA CYS A 414 -18.21 16.88 21.60
C CYS A 414 -19.33 15.83 21.52
N ASP A 415 -20.21 15.88 22.52
CA ASP A 415 -21.50 15.20 22.53
C ASP A 415 -22.57 16.28 22.69
N GLY A 416 -23.17 16.68 21.58
CA GLY A 416 -23.95 17.91 21.47
C GLY A 416 -23.09 19.14 21.75
N GLU A 417 -23.46 19.90 22.79
CA GLU A 417 -22.73 21.10 23.24
C GLU A 417 -21.63 20.79 24.27
N ARG A 418 -21.54 19.55 24.75
CA ARG A 418 -20.62 19.15 25.83
C ARG A 418 -19.28 18.69 25.26
N TYR A 419 -18.19 19.30 25.70
CA TYR A 419 -16.84 18.81 25.46
C TYR A 419 -16.62 17.43 26.12
N ILE A 420 -16.08 16.47 25.36
CA ILE A 420 -15.80 15.09 25.81
C ILE A 420 -14.30 14.79 25.88
N GLY A 421 -13.53 15.28 24.90
CA GLY A 421 -12.10 15.02 24.79
C GLY A 421 -11.51 15.60 23.51
N MET A 422 -10.21 15.43 23.32
CA MET A 422 -9.54 15.70 22.05
C MET A 422 -9.09 14.42 21.37
N LEU A 423 -8.87 14.50 20.06
CA LEU A 423 -8.36 13.43 19.22
C LEU A 423 -7.26 13.98 18.31
N SER A 424 -6.09 13.35 18.30
CA SER A 424 -5.04 13.70 17.34
C SER A 424 -5.37 13.13 15.95
N ILE A 425 -5.04 13.87 14.89
CA ILE A 425 -5.20 13.35 13.51
C ILE A 425 -4.42 12.05 13.32
N ARG A 426 -3.26 11.90 13.97
CA ARG A 426 -2.48 10.65 13.96
C ARG A 426 -3.32 9.45 14.43
N LYS A 427 -3.98 9.55 15.60
CA LYS A 427 -4.83 8.47 16.14
C LYS A 427 -6.03 8.16 15.24
N LEU A 428 -6.60 9.19 14.61
CA LEU A 428 -7.70 9.03 13.64
C LEU A 428 -7.24 8.23 12.41
N LEU A 429 -6.08 8.59 11.83
CA LEU A 429 -5.51 7.91 10.67
C LEU A 429 -5.06 6.47 11.01
N GLU A 430 -4.39 6.27 12.15
CA GLU A 430 -3.99 4.94 12.65
C GLU A 430 -5.20 3.99 12.73
N LYS A 431 -6.34 4.48 13.24
CA LYS A 431 -7.56 3.68 13.31
C LYS A 431 -8.10 3.31 11.93
N ILE A 432 -8.16 4.27 11.00
CA ILE A 432 -8.63 4.03 9.63
C ILE A 432 -7.77 2.98 8.93
N THR A 433 -6.44 3.08 9.04
CA THR A 433 -5.52 2.06 8.52
C THR A 433 -5.77 0.69 9.18
N GLN A 434 -5.88 0.63 10.51
CA GLN A 434 -6.11 -0.64 11.21
C GLN A 434 -7.42 -1.33 10.77
N THR A 435 -8.50 -0.57 10.61
CA THR A 435 -9.79 -1.07 10.13
C THR A 435 -9.70 -1.59 8.69
N GLN A 436 -8.97 -0.90 7.81
CA GLN A 436 -8.73 -1.34 6.42
C GLN A 436 -7.87 -2.62 6.34
N VAL A 437 -6.82 -2.75 7.17
CA VAL A 437 -5.98 -3.95 7.26
C VAL A 437 -6.78 -5.18 7.73
N VAL A 438 -7.67 -5.01 8.72
CA VAL A 438 -8.61 -6.06 9.17
C VAL A 438 -9.64 -6.43 8.10
N HIS A 439 -9.95 -5.54 7.15
CA HIS A 439 -10.80 -5.88 6.01
C HIS A 439 -10.06 -6.71 4.95
N ALA A 440 -8.78 -6.44 4.70
CA ALA A 440 -7.97 -7.14 3.69
C ALA A 440 -7.52 -8.54 4.14
N LEU A 441 -7.10 -8.71 5.40
CA LEU A 441 -6.63 -10.00 5.95
C LEU A 441 -7.72 -11.08 6.07
N HIS A 442 -8.96 -10.75 5.73
CA HIS A 442 -10.13 -11.59 5.95
C HIS A 442 -11.01 -11.72 4.70
N SER A 443 -10.40 -11.73 3.51
CA SER A 443 -11.03 -12.14 2.23
C SER A 443 -10.31 -13.35 1.62
N ASN A 444 -11.06 -14.20 0.91
CA ASN A 444 -10.53 -15.37 0.23
C ASN A 444 -9.81 -14.97 -1.08
N PRO A 445 -8.55 -15.38 -1.30
CA PRO A 445 -7.70 -14.84 -2.37
C PRO A 445 -8.12 -15.23 -3.79
N LEU A 446 -8.83 -16.35 -3.96
CA LEU A 446 -9.26 -16.83 -5.28
C LEU A 446 -10.56 -16.16 -5.76
N THR A 447 -11.42 -15.75 -4.82
CA THR A 447 -12.79 -15.28 -5.13
C THR A 447 -13.05 -13.85 -4.72
N SER A 448 -12.11 -13.20 -4.03
CA SER A 448 -12.23 -11.88 -3.41
C SER A 448 -13.49 -11.72 -2.54
N LEU A 449 -14.05 -12.82 -2.03
CA LEU A 449 -15.20 -12.82 -1.13
C LEU A 449 -14.73 -12.74 0.34
N PRO A 450 -15.48 -12.08 1.23
CA PRO A 450 -15.24 -12.13 2.68
C PRO A 450 -15.06 -13.55 3.24
N GLY A 451 -14.00 -13.76 4.01
CA GLY A 451 -13.65 -15.02 4.65
C GLY A 451 -14.07 -15.11 6.12
N ASN A 452 -13.57 -16.15 6.79
CA ASN A 452 -14.08 -16.67 8.07
C ASN A 452 -14.34 -15.62 9.17
N VAL A 453 -13.41 -14.68 9.41
CA VAL A 453 -13.57 -13.67 10.47
C VAL A 453 -14.67 -12.66 10.14
N ARG A 454 -14.82 -12.26 8.87
CA ARG A 454 -15.89 -11.34 8.44
C ARG A 454 -17.24 -12.04 8.41
N ILE A 455 -17.29 -13.32 8.00
CA ILE A 455 -18.47 -14.19 8.11
C ILE A 455 -18.93 -14.26 9.58
N ALA A 456 -18.04 -14.60 10.52
CA ALA A 456 -18.35 -14.69 11.94
C ALA A 456 -18.85 -13.36 12.53
N SER A 457 -18.19 -12.25 12.17
CA SER A 457 -18.56 -10.89 12.59
C SER A 457 -19.96 -10.50 12.10
N GLU A 458 -20.29 -10.74 10.84
CA GLU A 458 -21.61 -10.40 10.27
C GLU A 458 -22.74 -11.22 10.90
N ILE A 459 -22.51 -12.52 11.15
CA ILE A 459 -23.48 -13.38 11.86
C ILE A 459 -23.73 -12.84 13.27
N GLN A 460 -22.66 -12.55 14.01
CA GLN A 460 -22.78 -12.03 15.38
C GLN A 460 -23.48 -10.66 15.40
N GLU A 461 -23.12 -9.75 14.49
CA GLU A 461 -23.74 -8.43 14.40
C GLU A 461 -25.25 -8.49 14.13
N ARG A 462 -25.72 -9.42 13.29
CA ARG A 462 -27.16 -9.63 13.05
C ARG A 462 -27.88 -10.25 14.25
N ILE A 463 -27.22 -11.15 14.98
CA ILE A 463 -27.73 -11.71 16.25
C ILE A 463 -27.90 -10.60 17.29
N ASP A 464 -26.86 -9.79 17.50
CA ASP A 464 -26.83 -8.72 18.50
C ASP A 464 -27.85 -7.61 18.19
N LYS A 465 -28.00 -7.25 16.91
CA LYS A 465 -29.04 -6.33 16.42
C LYS A 465 -30.46 -6.91 16.48
N LYS A 466 -30.64 -8.16 16.90
CA LYS A 466 -31.93 -8.87 16.91
C LYS A 466 -32.63 -8.83 15.55
N ALA A 467 -31.86 -8.98 14.48
CA ALA A 467 -32.39 -9.06 13.12
C ALA A 467 -32.90 -10.48 12.82
N THR A 468 -33.96 -10.58 12.00
CA THR A 468 -34.34 -11.85 11.39
C THR A 468 -33.58 -12.02 10.08
N PHE A 469 -32.84 -13.11 9.94
CA PHE A 469 -32.07 -13.43 8.73
C PHE A 469 -32.05 -14.94 8.47
N VAL A 470 -31.57 -15.36 7.31
CA VAL A 470 -31.32 -16.76 6.99
C VAL A 470 -29.84 -16.94 6.78
N LEU A 471 -29.22 -17.86 7.53
CA LEU A 471 -27.84 -18.28 7.32
C LEU A 471 -27.85 -19.49 6.40
N SER A 472 -27.21 -19.40 5.24
CA SER A 472 -27.13 -20.47 4.25
C SER A 472 -25.67 -20.79 3.93
N TYR A 473 -25.29 -22.07 4.02
CA TYR A 473 -24.01 -22.60 3.56
C TYR A 473 -24.21 -23.35 2.24
N PHE A 474 -23.22 -23.26 1.36
CA PHE A 474 -23.19 -23.88 0.04
C PHE A 474 -21.90 -24.68 -0.09
N ASP A 475 -21.99 -25.88 -0.62
CA ASP A 475 -20.86 -26.80 -0.77
C ASP A 475 -20.95 -27.48 -2.15
N LEU A 476 -19.82 -27.56 -2.87
CA LEU A 476 -19.72 -28.23 -4.17
C LEU A 476 -19.54 -29.74 -4.02
N ASP A 477 -20.60 -30.49 -4.35
CA ASP A 477 -20.55 -31.94 -4.37
C ASP A 477 -19.64 -32.47 -5.51
N ASN A 478 -18.95 -33.57 -5.24
CA ASN A 478 -17.99 -34.22 -6.14
C ASN A 478 -16.82 -33.34 -6.64
N PHE A 479 -16.59 -32.16 -6.05
CA PHE A 479 -15.56 -31.21 -6.51
C PHE A 479 -14.15 -31.81 -6.60
N LYS A 480 -13.77 -32.68 -5.65
CA LYS A 480 -12.49 -33.42 -5.74
C LYS A 480 -12.41 -34.29 -7.00
N ALA A 481 -13.45 -35.06 -7.33
CA ALA A 481 -13.45 -35.94 -8.51
C ALA A 481 -13.33 -35.13 -9.80
N PHE A 482 -13.91 -33.92 -9.83
CA PHE A 482 -13.76 -32.95 -10.91
C PHE A 482 -12.31 -32.46 -11.04
N ASN A 483 -11.68 -32.04 -9.94
CA ASN A 483 -10.27 -31.60 -9.95
C ASN A 483 -9.29 -32.72 -10.33
N ASP A 484 -9.53 -33.94 -9.85
CA ASP A 484 -8.69 -35.11 -10.15
C ASP A 484 -8.77 -35.49 -11.66
N LYS A 485 -9.89 -35.18 -12.34
CA LYS A 485 -10.05 -35.41 -13.80
C LYS A 485 -9.57 -34.23 -14.67
N TYR A 486 -9.82 -32.99 -14.23
CA TYR A 486 -9.68 -31.80 -15.08
C TYR A 486 -8.58 -30.81 -14.64
N GLY A 487 -7.91 -31.07 -13.52
CA GLY A 487 -6.86 -30.22 -12.95
C GLY A 487 -7.40 -28.99 -12.20
N PHE A 488 -6.54 -28.45 -11.33
CA PHE A 488 -6.90 -27.35 -10.43
C PHE A 488 -7.32 -26.07 -11.16
N GLU A 489 -6.78 -25.76 -12.34
CA GLU A 489 -7.15 -24.55 -13.11
C GLU A 489 -8.64 -24.54 -13.52
N ARG A 490 -9.20 -25.70 -13.88
CA ARG A 490 -10.65 -25.84 -14.12
C ARG A 490 -11.43 -25.88 -12.80
N GLY A 491 -10.85 -26.44 -11.74
CA GLY A 491 -11.38 -26.36 -10.38
C GLY A 491 -11.60 -24.93 -9.90
N ASP A 492 -10.59 -24.09 -10.05
CA ASP A 492 -10.63 -22.66 -9.71
C ASP A 492 -11.71 -21.92 -10.49
N LYS A 493 -11.90 -22.25 -11.78
CA LYS A 493 -13.01 -21.72 -12.59
C LYS A 493 -14.39 -22.13 -12.05
N MET A 494 -14.54 -23.34 -11.50
CA MET A 494 -15.77 -23.78 -10.83
C MET A 494 -16.03 -22.99 -9.54
N ILE A 495 -15.00 -22.79 -8.71
CA ILE A 495 -15.07 -21.99 -7.47
C ILE A 495 -15.46 -20.53 -7.81
N CYS A 496 -14.82 -19.93 -8.81
CA CYS A 496 -15.13 -18.57 -9.27
C CYS A 496 -16.55 -18.45 -9.85
N LEU A 497 -17.05 -19.47 -10.56
CA LEU A 497 -18.44 -19.52 -11.04
C LEU A 497 -19.44 -19.48 -9.88
N VAL A 498 -19.22 -20.26 -8.81
CA VAL A 498 -20.07 -20.22 -7.61
C VAL A 498 -20.03 -18.84 -6.95
N ALA A 499 -18.85 -18.24 -6.82
CA ALA A 499 -18.69 -16.90 -6.27
C ALA A 499 -19.43 -15.83 -7.09
N GLU A 500 -19.38 -15.88 -8.42
CA GLU A 500 -20.11 -14.98 -9.33
C GLU A 500 -21.63 -15.14 -9.17
N LEU A 501 -22.12 -16.38 -9.12
CA LEU A 501 -23.54 -16.69 -8.98
C LEU A 501 -24.10 -16.24 -7.62
N LEU A 502 -23.37 -16.46 -6.53
CA LEU A 502 -23.73 -15.96 -5.21
C LEU A 502 -23.78 -14.42 -5.18
N ARG A 503 -22.77 -13.73 -5.73
CA ARG A 503 -22.75 -12.26 -5.86
C ARG A 503 -23.96 -11.74 -6.64
N LYS A 504 -24.32 -12.37 -7.77
CA LYS A 504 -25.48 -11.98 -8.59
C LYS A 504 -26.83 -12.25 -7.92
N THR A 505 -26.88 -13.19 -6.98
CA THR A 505 -28.10 -13.57 -6.24
C THR A 505 -28.35 -12.68 -5.01
N ALA A 506 -27.29 -12.12 -4.43
CA ALA A 506 -27.34 -11.29 -3.24
C ALA A 506 -27.97 -9.91 -3.50
N LEU A 507 -28.86 -9.47 -2.59
CA LEU A 507 -29.36 -8.09 -2.57
C LEU A 507 -28.43 -7.20 -1.73
N LYS A 508 -28.59 -5.87 -1.83
CA LYS A 508 -27.82 -4.87 -1.05
C LYS A 508 -27.91 -5.04 0.49
N LYS A 509 -28.81 -5.88 1.02
CA LYS A 509 -28.92 -6.19 2.47
C LYS A 509 -28.35 -7.55 2.84
N ASP A 510 -27.94 -8.34 1.85
CA ASP A 510 -27.39 -9.68 2.04
C ASP A 510 -25.85 -9.61 2.11
N PHE A 511 -25.25 -10.67 2.61
CA PHE A 511 -23.80 -10.83 2.70
C PHE A 511 -23.41 -12.15 2.04
N VAL A 512 -22.28 -12.16 1.33
CA VAL A 512 -21.70 -13.35 0.69
C VAL A 512 -20.28 -13.52 1.21
N GLY A 513 -19.87 -14.75 1.50
CA GLY A 513 -18.52 -15.09 1.91
C GLY A 513 -18.06 -16.46 1.40
N HIS A 514 -16.75 -16.70 1.49
CA HIS A 514 -16.09 -17.94 1.09
C HIS A 514 -15.15 -18.39 2.22
N ILE A 515 -15.43 -19.55 2.79
CA ILE A 515 -14.70 -20.15 3.92
C ILE A 515 -13.36 -20.71 3.44
N GLY A 516 -13.39 -21.52 2.38
CA GLY A 516 -12.23 -22.06 1.67
C GLY A 516 -12.60 -23.27 0.83
N GLY A 517 -11.87 -23.50 -0.28
CA GLY A 517 -12.10 -24.64 -1.17
C GLY A 517 -13.47 -24.62 -1.85
N ASP A 518 -14.31 -25.57 -1.49
CA ASP A 518 -15.68 -25.77 -1.95
C ASP A 518 -16.76 -25.12 -1.06
N ASP A 519 -16.39 -24.53 0.09
CA ASP A 519 -17.31 -24.03 1.12
C ASP A 519 -17.61 -22.50 1.04
N PHE A 520 -18.88 -22.14 0.81
CA PHE A 520 -19.35 -20.75 0.76
C PHE A 520 -20.50 -20.48 1.74
N VAL A 521 -20.71 -19.20 2.06
CA VAL A 521 -21.78 -18.72 2.94
C VAL A 521 -22.53 -17.56 2.31
N MET A 522 -23.86 -17.55 2.46
CA MET A 522 -24.70 -16.39 2.15
C MET A 522 -25.64 -16.11 3.33
N ILE A 523 -25.73 -14.86 3.74
CA ILE A 523 -26.57 -14.40 4.85
C ILE A 523 -27.68 -13.53 4.24
N LEU A 524 -28.88 -14.10 4.19
CA LEU A 524 -29.99 -13.64 3.36
C LEU A 524 -31.07 -12.93 4.17
N SER A 525 -31.73 -12.00 3.48
CA SER A 525 -32.78 -11.12 4.01
C SER A 525 -34.03 -11.18 3.13
N GLY A 526 -35.19 -10.92 3.74
CA GLY A 526 -36.49 -10.89 3.04
C GLY A 526 -37.15 -12.28 2.91
N ALA A 527 -38.40 -12.29 2.45
CA ALA A 527 -39.22 -13.52 2.37
C ALA A 527 -38.87 -14.40 1.15
N GLU A 528 -38.41 -13.81 0.06
CA GLU A 528 -38.18 -14.47 -1.24
C GLU A 528 -36.81 -15.16 -1.36
N TRP A 529 -36.05 -15.24 -0.26
CA TRP A 529 -34.70 -15.81 -0.24
C TRP A 529 -34.65 -17.24 -0.80
N GLU A 530 -35.66 -18.05 -0.51
CA GLU A 530 -35.73 -19.47 -0.90
C GLU A 530 -35.88 -19.62 -2.43
N GLN A 531 -36.65 -18.72 -3.06
CA GLN A 531 -36.80 -18.67 -4.52
C GLN A 531 -35.51 -18.18 -5.19
N ARG A 532 -34.85 -17.15 -4.64
CA ARG A 532 -33.58 -16.64 -5.14
C ARG A 532 -32.48 -17.72 -5.13
N VAL A 533 -32.39 -18.50 -4.05
CA VAL A 533 -31.44 -19.62 -3.96
C VAL A 533 -31.75 -20.71 -4.98
N TRP A 534 -33.02 -21.09 -5.16
CA TRP A 534 -33.39 -22.06 -6.20
C TRP A 534 -33.07 -21.60 -7.62
N SER A 535 -33.30 -20.32 -7.96
CA SER A 535 -32.92 -19.75 -9.26
C SER A 535 -31.39 -19.72 -9.47
N MET A 536 -30.62 -19.50 -8.40
CA MET A 536 -29.16 -19.59 -8.41
C MET A 536 -28.70 -21.02 -8.69
N LEU A 537 -29.29 -22.02 -8.02
CA LEU A 537 -28.99 -23.43 -8.25
C LEU A 537 -29.28 -23.85 -9.70
N GLN A 538 -30.41 -23.43 -10.28
CA GLN A 538 -30.70 -23.66 -11.70
C GLN A 538 -29.64 -23.02 -12.62
N SER A 539 -29.27 -21.77 -12.35
CA SER A 539 -28.21 -21.06 -13.08
C SER A 539 -26.84 -21.74 -12.95
N PHE A 540 -26.57 -22.39 -11.82
CA PHE A 540 -25.36 -23.19 -11.62
C PHE A 540 -25.36 -24.43 -12.51
N THR A 541 -26.46 -25.19 -12.60
CA THR A 541 -26.55 -26.37 -13.48
C THR A 541 -26.28 -26.03 -14.94
N GLU A 542 -26.84 -24.92 -15.44
CA GLU A 542 -26.66 -24.50 -16.83
C GLU A 542 -25.21 -24.08 -17.12
N LYS A 543 -24.60 -23.30 -16.22
CA LYS A 543 -23.25 -22.77 -16.42
C LYS A 543 -22.14 -23.78 -16.10
N SER A 544 -22.31 -24.65 -15.11
CA SER A 544 -21.27 -25.60 -14.71
C SER A 544 -20.98 -26.62 -15.81
N GLN A 545 -21.99 -26.98 -16.61
CA GLN A 545 -21.83 -27.84 -17.79
C GLN A 545 -20.77 -27.33 -18.79
N LEU A 546 -20.56 -26.01 -18.90
CA LEU A 546 -19.57 -25.41 -19.80
C LEU A 546 -18.11 -25.66 -19.36
N LEU A 547 -17.89 -26.18 -18.15
CA LEU A 547 -16.57 -26.52 -17.60
C LEU A 547 -16.17 -27.99 -17.84
N TYR A 548 -17.10 -28.80 -18.37
CA TYR A 548 -16.89 -30.20 -18.77
C TYR A 548 -16.61 -30.29 -20.28
N ASN A 549 -15.89 -31.33 -20.71
CA ASN A 549 -15.77 -31.62 -22.14
C ASN A 549 -17.06 -32.27 -22.66
N ASP A 550 -17.30 -32.17 -23.97
CA ASP A 550 -18.55 -32.62 -24.60
C ASP A 550 -18.86 -34.11 -24.35
N HIS A 551 -17.85 -34.97 -24.30
CA HIS A 551 -18.01 -36.40 -24.01
C HIS A 551 -18.64 -36.66 -22.62
N GLU A 552 -18.15 -36.01 -21.57
CA GLU A 552 -18.73 -36.16 -20.23
C GLU A 552 -20.08 -35.46 -20.09
N ARG A 553 -20.33 -34.38 -20.85
CA ARG A 553 -21.64 -33.71 -20.91
C ARG A 553 -22.72 -34.62 -21.51
N GLU A 554 -22.39 -35.41 -22.52
CA GLU A 554 -23.31 -36.40 -23.12
C GLU A 554 -23.57 -37.59 -22.21
N LEU A 555 -22.56 -38.04 -21.45
CA LEU A 555 -22.69 -39.16 -20.50
C LEU A 555 -23.41 -38.77 -19.21
N GLY A 556 -23.28 -37.53 -18.75
CA GLY A 556 -23.90 -37.05 -17.50
C GLY A 556 -23.17 -37.48 -16.22
N PHE A 557 -21.96 -38.01 -16.33
CA PHE A 557 -21.09 -38.38 -15.21
C PHE A 557 -19.61 -38.23 -15.58
N ILE A 558 -18.75 -38.23 -14.56
CA ILE A 558 -17.28 -38.27 -14.73
C ILE A 558 -16.71 -39.54 -14.09
N GLU A 559 -15.90 -40.28 -14.84
CA GLU A 559 -15.04 -41.30 -14.26
C GLU A 559 -13.85 -40.65 -13.54
N SER A 560 -13.64 -40.98 -12.27
CA SER A 560 -12.51 -40.48 -11.49
C SER A 560 -12.11 -41.50 -10.42
N THR A 561 -10.95 -41.30 -9.77
CA THR A 561 -10.38 -42.26 -8.82
C THR A 561 -10.90 -42.02 -7.40
N ASP A 562 -11.48 -43.04 -6.77
CA ASP A 562 -11.92 -42.96 -5.39
C ASP A 562 -10.74 -42.95 -4.39
N ARG A 563 -11.04 -42.75 -3.09
CA ARG A 563 -10.02 -42.70 -2.02
C ARG A 563 -9.24 -44.01 -1.81
N LEU A 564 -9.61 -45.10 -2.48
CA LEU A 564 -8.97 -46.42 -2.43
C LEU A 564 -8.22 -46.76 -3.73
N GLY A 565 -8.20 -45.86 -4.72
CA GLY A 565 -7.53 -46.08 -5.99
C GLY A 565 -8.38 -46.76 -7.06
N HIS A 566 -9.70 -46.93 -6.84
CA HIS A 566 -10.60 -47.53 -7.83
C HIS A 566 -11.28 -46.46 -8.69
N ILE A 567 -11.34 -46.67 -10.00
CA ILE A 567 -12.12 -45.84 -10.91
C ILE A 567 -13.61 -46.04 -10.59
N ARG A 568 -14.34 -44.93 -10.43
CA ARG A 568 -15.80 -44.91 -10.27
C ARG A 568 -16.42 -43.78 -11.08
N GLU A 569 -17.68 -43.98 -11.43
CA GLU A 569 -18.56 -42.93 -11.95
C GLU A 569 -18.98 -42.00 -10.79
N PHE A 570 -18.80 -40.69 -10.98
CA PHE A 570 -19.29 -39.63 -10.11
C PHE A 570 -20.27 -38.76 -10.90
N ALA A 571 -21.41 -38.42 -10.29
CA ALA A 571 -22.34 -37.47 -10.89
C ALA A 571 -21.68 -36.09 -11.11
N MET A 572 -22.19 -35.34 -12.10
CA MET A 572 -21.80 -33.95 -12.36
C MET A 572 -21.88 -33.09 -11.09
N ALA A 573 -21.07 -32.04 -11.01
CA ALA A 573 -20.99 -31.19 -9.83
C ALA A 573 -22.35 -30.53 -9.55
N SER A 574 -22.79 -30.66 -8.30
CA SER A 574 -23.96 -29.99 -7.74
C SER A 574 -23.57 -29.07 -6.58
N LEU A 575 -24.48 -28.18 -6.23
CA LEU A 575 -24.41 -27.38 -5.01
C LEU A 575 -25.41 -27.91 -3.98
N SER A 576 -24.89 -28.36 -2.85
CA SER A 576 -25.69 -28.71 -1.68
C SER A 576 -25.81 -27.51 -0.74
N VAL A 577 -27.04 -27.11 -0.43
CA VAL A 577 -27.34 -25.95 0.42
C VAL A 577 -27.92 -26.37 1.76
N SER A 578 -27.35 -25.85 2.84
CA SER A 578 -27.88 -25.99 4.20
C SER A 578 -28.24 -24.62 4.75
N ALA A 579 -29.51 -24.41 5.10
CA ALA A 579 -30.02 -23.12 5.57
C ALA A 579 -30.69 -23.23 6.94
N THR A 580 -30.56 -22.21 7.79
CA THR A 580 -31.33 -22.07 9.03
C THR A 580 -31.88 -20.66 9.17
N ILE A 581 -33.14 -20.56 9.59
CA ILE A 581 -33.79 -19.27 9.86
C ILE A 581 -33.38 -18.80 11.25
N CYS A 582 -32.62 -17.71 11.31
CA CYS A 582 -32.17 -17.03 12.52
C CYS A 582 -33.22 -15.99 12.94
N SER A 583 -34.09 -16.37 13.88
CA SER A 583 -35.03 -15.46 14.53
C SER A 583 -34.42 -14.82 15.78
N PRO A 584 -34.87 -13.63 16.22
CA PRO A 584 -34.36 -12.98 17.43
C PRO A 584 -34.43 -13.90 18.66
N GLY A 585 -33.28 -14.12 19.30
CA GLY A 585 -33.15 -14.99 20.48
C GLY A 585 -33.03 -16.49 20.19
N LYS A 586 -33.03 -16.95 18.93
CA LYS A 586 -32.78 -18.37 18.57
C LYS A 586 -31.34 -18.80 18.88
N PHE A 587 -30.39 -17.90 18.67
CA PHE A 587 -28.96 -18.12 18.89
C PHE A 587 -28.39 -16.99 19.76
N LYS A 588 -27.43 -17.32 20.63
CA LYS A 588 -26.70 -16.38 21.49
C LYS A 588 -25.36 -15.96 20.88
N SER A 589 -24.81 -16.78 19.99
CA SER A 589 -23.54 -16.50 19.30
C SER A 589 -23.51 -17.08 17.89
N HIS A 590 -22.59 -16.57 17.07
CA HIS A 590 -22.31 -17.13 15.75
C HIS A 590 -21.88 -18.61 15.78
N LEU A 591 -21.24 -19.07 16.88
CA LEU A 591 -20.82 -20.47 17.04
C LEU A 591 -22.03 -21.41 17.09
N GLU A 592 -23.04 -21.10 17.90
CA GLU A 592 -24.28 -21.90 18.00
C GLU A 592 -25.02 -21.99 16.64
N ALA A 593 -25.00 -20.89 15.86
CA ALA A 593 -25.60 -20.87 14.52
C ALA A 593 -24.83 -21.76 13.53
N SER A 594 -23.50 -21.71 13.55
CA SER A 594 -22.63 -22.55 12.72
C SER A 594 -22.68 -24.03 13.10
N GLU A 595 -22.80 -24.37 14.38
CA GLU A 595 -22.97 -25.75 14.85
C GLU A 595 -24.27 -26.38 14.29
N VAL A 596 -25.38 -25.64 14.33
CA VAL A 596 -26.64 -26.09 13.74
C VAL A 596 -26.50 -26.33 12.24
N ILE A 597 -25.86 -25.41 11.49
CA ILE A 597 -25.59 -25.62 10.07
C ILE A 597 -24.72 -26.87 9.83
N ALA A 598 -23.67 -27.09 10.62
CA ALA A 598 -22.81 -28.26 10.47
C ALA A 598 -23.58 -29.59 10.61
N THR A 599 -24.59 -29.66 11.49
CA THR A 599 -25.45 -30.85 11.59
C THR A 599 -26.30 -31.08 10.33
N ILE A 600 -26.83 -30.01 9.72
CA ILE A 600 -27.68 -30.07 8.53
C ILE A 600 -26.86 -30.34 7.27
N LYS A 601 -25.61 -29.86 7.21
CA LYS A 601 -24.67 -30.05 6.09
C LYS A 601 -24.45 -31.53 5.75
N HIS A 602 -24.47 -32.42 6.75
CA HIS A 602 -24.38 -33.86 6.48
C HIS A 602 -25.67 -34.43 5.86
N GLU A 603 -26.83 -33.82 6.11
CA GLU A 603 -28.10 -34.24 5.51
C GLU A 603 -28.27 -33.73 4.08
N SER A 604 -27.84 -32.49 3.77
CA SER A 604 -27.95 -31.96 2.40
C SER A 604 -27.13 -32.78 1.40
N LYS A 605 -25.91 -33.19 1.78
CA LYS A 605 -25.02 -34.05 0.97
C LYS A 605 -25.51 -35.49 0.74
N LYS A 606 -26.67 -35.89 1.27
CA LYS A 606 -27.28 -37.20 0.98
C LYS A 606 -28.28 -37.15 -0.18
N LEU A 607 -28.61 -35.95 -0.65
CA LEU A 607 -29.50 -35.74 -1.79
C LEU A 607 -28.64 -35.64 -3.07
N GLU A 608 -29.06 -36.33 -4.13
CA GLU A 608 -28.37 -36.27 -5.42
C GLU A 608 -28.75 -35.00 -6.19
N GLY A 609 -27.75 -34.37 -6.81
CA GLY A 609 -27.93 -33.12 -7.56
C GLY A 609 -28.09 -31.90 -6.64
N ASN A 610 -28.49 -30.77 -7.25
CA ASN A 610 -28.64 -29.52 -6.51
C ASN A 610 -29.71 -29.65 -5.42
N SER A 611 -29.31 -29.43 -4.18
CA SER A 611 -30.14 -29.69 -3.01
C SER A 611 -30.23 -28.47 -2.09
N MET A 612 -31.35 -28.34 -1.37
CA MET A 612 -31.47 -27.37 -0.29
C MET A 612 -32.27 -27.96 0.88
N ILE A 613 -31.65 -28.00 2.05
CA ILE A 613 -32.32 -28.35 3.31
C ILE A 613 -32.42 -27.11 4.19
N VAL A 614 -33.62 -26.87 4.73
CA VAL A 614 -33.93 -25.70 5.56
C VAL A 614 -34.36 -26.16 6.94
N ASP A 615 -33.60 -25.81 7.97
CA ASP A 615 -33.99 -26.05 9.35
C ASP A 615 -35.06 -25.07 9.81
N ARG A 616 -36.30 -25.56 9.77
CA ARG A 616 -37.52 -24.88 10.22
C ARG A 616 -37.89 -25.21 11.67
N ARG A 617 -37.04 -25.92 12.43
CA ARG A 617 -37.28 -26.19 13.85
C ARG A 617 -37.31 -24.86 14.63
N LYS A 618 -38.37 -24.67 15.42
CA LYS A 618 -38.44 -23.63 16.46
C LYS A 618 -37.85 -24.21 17.74
N CYS A 619 -37.10 -23.38 18.47
CA CYS A 619 -36.78 -23.65 19.87
C CYS A 619 -38.06 -23.50 20.73
#